data_AF-A0A956ESQ0-F1
#
_entry.id   AF-A0A956ESQ0-F1
#
_cell.length_a   1.000
_cell.length_b   1.000
_cell.length_c   1.000
_cell.angle_alpha   90.00
_cell.angle_beta   90.00
_cell.angle_gamma   90.00
#
_symmetry.space_group_name_H-M   'P 1'
#
loop_
_entity.id
_entity.type
_entity.pdbx_description
1 polymer ?
#
loop_
_entity_poly.entity_id
_entity_poly.type
_entity_poly.pdbx_seq_one_letter_code
_entity_poly.pdbx_strand_id
1 'polypeptide(L)'
;MHSQAAPTLTLTPSAGLSARSLLHAEILSTHCAPWSKLSPKILRLITPPPRTASWRWAERKRKLPEGTAEAGRWRQTRAPYFIPISEAAQDPDTREITVICGAQMSKTEYLFNEAFSRFDEGPRQPTLLLVPTRDLAKRIADRIDASIRLIPSLWELTEKGRRASLRQRLIGGVRFAVTYAGSKSELASDPYAVVLADEIDKYLEDVDGEGDAVTLARGRTKTFRRWLLVRTTTPTIEGTSPGEKAFQEGTMEIYRWQCPSCSEWFNPEPHLVRWKGVDLGFYCPACAHRFSDSDAVRCRHAGRFHPHALTDSGEYVPRETPDLPSRRHRSFWVSGANTWALTLTELCERLRAAYQSGDPERIQAELNTTWGAWWKTSGERPDWEAVRERAGSYKRGEIPEHCRGLTMGVDVQQDRLEWIVMGFGPNFRKWVIDWGTLWGDPRQGDVWTELGAMQGKRYRNLAVTRCFIDSGYNPG
;
A
#
# COMPACT_ATOMS: atom_id res chain seq x y z
N MET A 1 68.26 -2.83 17.07
CA MET A 1 67.02 -3.60 16.84
C MET A 1 65.84 -2.71 17.20
N HIS A 2 64.78 -2.76 16.40
CA HIS A 2 63.78 -1.73 16.12
C HIS A 2 63.05 -1.08 17.30
N SER A 3 62.80 0.22 17.18
CA SER A 3 61.59 0.86 17.72
C SER A 3 61.19 2.03 16.81
N GLN A 4 60.19 1.81 15.97
CA GLN A 4 59.50 2.86 15.22
C GLN A 4 58.45 3.49 16.14
N ALA A 5 58.49 4.81 16.26
CA ALA A 5 57.47 5.59 16.98
C ALA A 5 56.15 5.60 16.19
N ALA A 6 55.04 5.30 16.87
CA ALA A 6 53.69 5.41 16.33
C ALA A 6 53.23 6.88 16.30
N PRO A 7 52.44 7.31 15.30
CA PRO A 7 51.97 8.69 15.20
C PRO A 7 50.82 8.98 16.18
N THR A 8 50.89 10.13 16.84
CA THR A 8 49.84 10.70 17.67
C THR A 8 48.68 11.19 16.80
N LEU A 9 47.52 10.54 16.89
CA LEU A 9 46.27 10.99 16.27
C LEU A 9 45.62 12.09 17.14
N THR A 10 45.86 13.36 16.80
CA THR A 10 45.07 14.49 17.28
C THR A 10 43.70 14.49 16.61
N LEU A 11 42.65 14.17 17.37
CA LEU A 11 41.25 14.31 16.95
C LEU A 11 40.81 15.77 17.18
N THR A 12 40.63 16.53 16.11
CA THR A 12 39.89 17.80 16.13
C THR A 12 38.39 17.51 16.20
N PRO A 13 37.61 18.18 17.08
CA PRO A 13 36.18 17.95 17.20
C PRO A 13 35.43 18.64 16.05
N SER A 14 34.83 17.86 15.14
CA SER A 14 33.84 18.39 14.20
C SER A 14 32.48 18.52 14.90
N ALA A 15 31.87 19.68 14.74
CA ALA A 15 30.61 20.12 15.33
C ALA A 15 29.44 19.11 15.19
N GLY A 16 28.61 19.02 16.23
CA GLY A 16 27.27 18.42 16.14
C GLY A 16 26.84 17.47 17.26
N LEU A 17 27.61 17.32 18.34
CA LEU A 17 27.20 16.49 19.48
C LEU A 17 26.33 17.30 20.46
N SER A 18 25.03 16.99 20.52
CA SER A 18 24.09 17.62 21.47
C SER A 18 24.58 17.51 22.91
N ALA A 19 24.25 18.48 23.77
CA ALA A 19 24.66 18.53 25.19
C ALA A 19 24.41 17.23 25.99
N ARG A 20 23.48 16.38 25.54
CA ARG A 20 23.19 15.05 26.11
C ARG A 20 24.33 14.03 25.94
N SER A 21 25.15 14.19 24.91
CA SER A 21 26.29 13.31 24.63
C SER A 21 27.55 13.68 25.42
N LEU A 22 27.69 14.95 25.83
CA LEU A 22 28.77 15.39 26.72
C LEU A 22 28.53 14.92 28.17
N LEU A 23 27.27 14.95 28.64
CA LEU A 23 26.90 14.41 29.96
C LEU A 23 27.12 12.90 30.09
N HIS A 24 27.00 12.13 29.01
CA HIS A 24 27.30 10.70 28.99
C HIS A 24 28.80 10.42 29.10
N ALA A 25 29.65 11.30 28.56
CA ALA A 25 31.11 11.15 28.60
C ALA A 25 31.68 11.51 29.99
N GLU A 26 31.11 12.51 30.67
CA GLU A 26 31.58 12.96 31.99
C GLU A 26 31.29 11.93 33.11
N ILE A 27 30.10 11.31 33.10
CA ILE A 27 29.72 10.26 34.07
C ILE A 27 30.58 8.99 33.92
N LEU A 28 31.07 8.70 32.71
CA LEU A 28 31.94 7.56 32.46
C LEU A 28 33.39 7.77 32.93
N SER A 29 33.81 9.02 33.15
CA SER A 29 35.22 9.36 33.39
C SER A 29 35.66 9.24 34.85
N THR A 30 34.75 9.33 35.81
CA THR A 30 35.15 9.53 37.22
C THR A 30 35.11 8.28 38.09
N HIS A 31 34.24 7.27 37.89
CA HIS A 31 34.16 6.10 38.81
C HIS A 31 33.93 4.71 38.18
N CYS A 32 34.10 4.52 36.87
CA CYS A 32 33.95 3.19 36.27
C CYS A 32 35.31 2.55 35.99
N ALA A 33 35.54 1.35 36.52
CA ALA A 33 36.58 0.46 36.00
C ALA A 33 36.49 0.44 34.46
N PRO A 34 37.60 0.51 33.72
CA PRO A 34 37.54 0.67 32.27
C PRO A 34 36.73 -0.49 31.70
N TRP A 35 35.74 -0.18 30.87
CA TRP A 35 34.80 -1.13 30.26
C TRP A 35 35.52 -2.28 29.52
N SER A 36 36.81 -2.11 29.22
CA SER A 36 37.73 -3.14 28.74
C SER A 36 37.95 -4.32 29.69
N LYS A 37 37.59 -4.21 30.98
CA LYS A 37 37.66 -5.30 31.97
C LYS A 37 36.38 -6.11 32.07
N LEU A 38 35.30 -5.70 31.42
CA LEU A 38 34.06 -6.48 31.38
C LEU A 38 34.22 -7.66 30.41
N SER A 39 33.83 -8.86 30.84
CA SER A 39 33.87 -10.02 29.96
C SER A 39 33.06 -9.76 28.68
N PRO A 40 33.44 -10.32 27.52
CA PRO A 40 32.69 -10.19 26.27
C PRO A 40 31.20 -10.58 26.42
N LYS A 41 30.87 -11.45 27.38
CA LYS A 41 29.49 -11.81 27.73
C LYS A 41 28.73 -10.64 28.33
N ILE A 42 29.33 -9.88 29.26
CA ILE A 42 28.69 -8.71 29.89
C ILE A 42 28.56 -7.57 28.88
N LEU A 43 29.58 -7.31 28.07
CA LEU A 43 29.51 -6.30 27.01
C LEU A 43 28.37 -6.60 26.02
N ARG A 44 28.16 -7.87 25.63
CA ARG A 44 27.02 -8.27 24.79
C ARG A 44 25.65 -8.04 25.44
N LEU A 45 25.55 -8.12 26.77
CA LEU A 45 24.29 -7.91 27.49
C LEU A 45 23.90 -6.44 27.62
N ILE A 46 24.89 -5.55 27.70
CA ILE A 46 24.67 -4.10 27.94
C ILE A 46 24.79 -3.26 26.66
N THR A 47 25.32 -3.81 25.57
CA THR A 47 25.36 -3.12 24.27
C THR A 47 23.95 -3.03 23.69
N PRO A 48 23.44 -1.83 23.34
CA PRO A 48 22.15 -1.69 22.69
C PRO A 48 22.07 -2.53 21.42
N PRO A 49 20.98 -3.26 21.18
CA PRO A 49 20.83 -4.06 19.97
C PRO A 49 20.90 -3.18 18.72
N PRO A 50 21.51 -3.68 17.62
CA PRO A 50 21.56 -2.93 16.38
C PRO A 50 20.15 -2.68 15.83
N ARG A 51 19.92 -1.48 15.29
CA ARG A 51 18.69 -1.13 14.58
C ARG A 51 18.74 -1.69 13.16
N THR A 52 18.55 -2.99 13.04
CA THR A 52 18.57 -3.69 11.77
C THR A 52 17.14 -3.84 11.23
N ALA A 53 16.87 -3.32 10.04
CA ALA A 53 15.60 -3.54 9.36
C ALA A 53 15.36 -5.05 9.14
N SER A 54 14.11 -5.47 9.32
CA SER A 54 13.75 -6.90 9.34
C SER A 54 14.12 -7.64 8.06
N TRP A 55 14.09 -6.96 6.91
CA TRP A 55 14.51 -7.51 5.62
C TRP A 55 16.00 -7.91 5.60
N ARG A 56 16.89 -7.11 6.20
CA ARG A 56 18.33 -7.43 6.28
C ARG A 56 18.59 -8.63 7.18
N TRP A 57 17.82 -8.73 8.27
CA TRP A 57 17.86 -9.89 9.14
C TRP A 57 17.39 -11.14 8.40
N ALA A 58 16.28 -11.03 7.66
CA ALA A 58 15.70 -12.14 6.92
C ALA A 58 16.65 -12.68 5.84
N GLU A 59 17.27 -11.81 5.05
CA GLU A 59 18.30 -12.17 4.05
C GLU A 59 19.46 -12.99 4.62
N ARG A 60 19.84 -12.74 5.87
CA ARG A 60 20.95 -13.45 6.53
C ARG A 60 20.53 -14.76 7.18
N LYS A 61 19.34 -14.80 7.79
CA LYS A 61 18.98 -15.85 8.76
C LYS A 61 17.71 -16.63 8.42
N ARG A 62 16.81 -16.08 7.61
CA ARG A 62 15.50 -16.69 7.39
C ARG A 62 15.54 -17.73 6.28
N LYS A 63 14.90 -18.86 6.55
CA LYS A 63 14.59 -19.91 5.59
C LYS A 63 13.10 -20.19 5.61
N LEU A 64 12.52 -20.38 4.43
CA LEU A 64 11.14 -20.81 4.26
C LEU A 64 11.07 -22.34 4.33
N PRO A 65 10.09 -22.90 5.06
CA PRO A 65 9.91 -24.35 5.17
C PRO A 65 9.67 -25.05 3.83
N GLU A 66 9.96 -26.35 3.80
CA GLU A 66 9.53 -27.24 2.72
C GLU A 66 8.00 -27.22 2.59
N GLY A 67 7.51 -27.40 1.35
CA GLY A 67 6.08 -27.28 1.03
C GLY A 67 5.58 -25.84 0.79
N THR A 68 6.45 -24.83 0.94
CA THR A 68 6.19 -23.48 0.42
C THR A 68 6.59 -23.38 -1.06
N ALA A 69 5.98 -22.45 -1.81
CA ALA A 69 6.23 -22.28 -3.24
C ALA A 69 7.72 -22.01 -3.57
N GLU A 70 8.45 -21.37 -2.66
CA GLU A 70 9.89 -21.13 -2.80
C GLU A 70 10.63 -21.49 -1.50
N ALA A 71 10.61 -22.78 -1.14
CA ALA A 71 11.37 -23.29 -0.01
C ALA A 71 12.87 -22.93 -0.10
N GLY A 72 13.51 -22.72 1.05
CA GLY A 72 14.93 -22.38 1.12
C GLY A 72 15.19 -20.96 1.62
N ARG A 73 16.32 -20.37 1.23
CA ARG A 73 16.78 -19.08 1.79
C ARG A 73 15.83 -17.95 1.37
N TRP A 74 15.50 -17.07 2.32
CA TRP A 74 14.72 -15.87 2.06
C TRP A 74 15.38 -14.99 0.98
N ARG A 75 14.57 -14.44 0.08
CA ARG A 75 14.99 -13.51 -0.98
C ARG A 75 14.11 -12.29 -0.98
N GLN A 76 14.61 -11.19 -0.44
CA GLN A 76 13.90 -9.92 -0.37
C GLN A 76 13.61 -9.34 -1.76
N THR A 77 14.42 -9.72 -2.76
CA THR A 77 14.20 -9.36 -4.17
C THR A 77 12.85 -9.81 -4.71
N ARG A 78 12.19 -10.81 -4.10
CA ARG A 78 10.81 -11.19 -4.47
C ARG A 78 9.77 -10.13 -4.11
N ALA A 79 9.99 -9.38 -3.03
CA ALA A 79 9.07 -8.35 -2.58
C ALA A 79 9.84 -7.07 -2.18
N PRO A 80 10.47 -6.38 -3.17
CA PRO A 80 11.37 -5.26 -2.91
C PRO A 80 10.66 -4.09 -2.22
N TYR A 81 9.35 -3.94 -2.43
CA TYR A 81 8.53 -2.93 -1.77
C TYR A 81 8.51 -3.07 -0.23
N PHE A 82 8.79 -4.25 0.35
CA PHE A 82 8.92 -4.36 1.80
C PHE A 82 10.25 -3.83 2.36
N ILE A 83 11.25 -3.53 1.52
CA ILE A 83 12.51 -2.93 1.97
C ILE A 83 12.26 -1.57 2.66
N PRO A 84 11.70 -0.55 1.99
CA PRO A 84 11.42 0.74 2.63
C PRO A 84 10.40 0.64 3.76
N ILE A 85 9.45 -0.30 3.69
CA ILE A 85 8.46 -0.53 4.77
C ILE A 85 9.15 -1.06 6.04
N SER A 86 10.04 -2.05 5.89
CA SER A 86 10.87 -2.57 6.99
C SER A 86 11.82 -1.53 7.57
N GLU A 87 12.39 -0.64 6.73
CA GLU A 87 13.23 0.48 7.18
C GLU A 87 12.40 1.51 7.96
N ALA A 88 11.16 1.81 7.52
CA ALA A 88 10.24 2.68 8.24
C ALA A 88 9.91 2.17 9.65
N ALA A 89 9.87 0.85 9.86
CA ALA A 89 9.66 0.24 11.17
C ALA A 89 10.84 0.40 12.15
N GLN A 90 12.02 0.78 11.65
CA GLN A 90 13.20 1.05 12.47
C GLN A 90 13.32 2.53 12.86
N ASP A 91 12.64 3.40 12.13
CA ASP A 91 12.57 4.83 12.43
C ASP A 91 12.07 5.04 13.88
N PRO A 92 12.80 5.80 14.71
CA PRO A 92 12.40 6.08 16.09
C PRO A 92 11.08 6.82 16.24
N ASP A 93 10.66 7.57 15.21
CA ASP A 93 9.45 8.38 15.23
C ASP A 93 8.22 7.58 14.76
N THR A 94 8.43 6.58 13.90
CA THR A 94 7.36 5.66 13.47
C THR A 94 6.84 4.87 14.66
N ARG A 95 5.52 4.87 14.80
CA ARG A 95 4.76 4.05 15.76
C ARG A 95 3.72 3.19 15.06
N GLU A 96 3.28 3.62 13.89
CA GLU A 96 2.22 2.96 13.14
C GLU A 96 2.64 2.76 11.69
N ILE A 97 2.37 1.57 11.18
CA ILE A 97 2.55 1.22 9.78
C ILE A 97 1.25 0.62 9.26
N THR A 98 0.77 1.07 8.11
CA THR A 98 -0.34 0.43 7.37
C THR A 98 0.18 -0.01 6.01
N VAL A 99 -0.08 -1.25 5.60
CA VAL A 99 0.29 -1.77 4.29
C VAL A 99 -0.93 -2.39 3.63
N ILE A 100 -1.28 -1.87 2.46
CA ILE A 100 -2.36 -2.40 1.62
C ILE A 100 -1.73 -2.97 0.36
N CYS A 101 -2.05 -4.21 0.04
CA CYS A 101 -1.69 -4.82 -1.23
C CYS A 101 -2.59 -6.01 -1.54
N GLY A 102 -2.46 -6.59 -2.73
CA GLY A 102 -3.16 -7.82 -3.11
C GLY A 102 -2.82 -9.01 -2.20
N ALA A 103 -3.62 -10.07 -2.32
CA ALA A 103 -3.39 -11.36 -1.70
C ALA A 103 -2.06 -11.97 -2.17
N GLN A 104 -1.46 -12.81 -1.32
CA GLN A 104 -0.19 -13.51 -1.60
C GLN A 104 1.02 -12.61 -1.95
N MET A 105 0.93 -11.31 -1.69
CA MET A 105 2.04 -10.36 -1.87
C MET A 105 2.95 -10.25 -0.64
N SER A 106 3.18 -11.36 0.08
CA SER A 106 4.13 -11.49 1.21
C SER A 106 3.84 -10.71 2.50
N LYS A 107 2.59 -10.24 2.72
CA LYS A 107 2.17 -9.51 3.95
C LYS A 107 2.47 -10.25 5.25
N THR A 108 1.92 -11.45 5.43
CA THR A 108 2.13 -12.26 6.64
C THR A 108 3.60 -12.60 6.85
N GLU A 109 4.33 -12.86 5.77
CA GLU A 109 5.76 -13.16 5.83
C GLU A 109 6.59 -11.94 6.27
N TYR A 110 6.18 -10.72 5.88
CA TYR A 110 6.76 -9.49 6.40
C TYR A 110 6.49 -9.32 7.90
N LEU A 111 5.26 -9.57 8.38
CA LEU A 111 4.96 -9.54 9.81
C LEU A 111 5.83 -10.52 10.61
N PHE A 112 6.05 -11.72 10.08
CA PHE A 112 6.97 -12.69 10.67
C PHE A 112 8.41 -12.16 10.74
N ASN A 113 8.91 -11.53 9.67
CA ASN A 113 10.22 -10.89 9.68
C ASN A 113 10.32 -9.82 10.77
N GLU A 114 9.31 -8.96 10.90
CA GLU A 114 9.27 -7.91 11.93
C GLU A 114 9.30 -8.49 13.35
N ALA A 115 8.55 -9.56 13.61
CA ALA A 115 8.57 -10.23 14.92
C ALA A 115 9.93 -10.92 15.17
N PHE A 116 10.34 -11.80 14.25
CA PHE A 116 11.52 -12.65 14.41
C PHE A 116 12.81 -11.86 14.55
N SER A 117 13.01 -10.82 13.74
CA SER A 117 14.19 -9.95 13.85
C SER A 117 14.30 -9.28 15.22
N ARG A 118 13.17 -8.85 15.81
CA ARG A 118 13.13 -8.26 17.16
C ARG A 118 13.43 -9.26 18.27
N PHE A 119 12.94 -10.50 18.15
CA PHE A 119 13.24 -11.55 19.11
C PHE A 119 14.69 -12.06 19.02
N ASP A 120 15.26 -12.07 17.83
CA ASP A 120 16.60 -12.59 17.59
C ASP A 120 17.69 -11.58 17.95
N GLU A 121 17.62 -10.39 17.36
CA GLU A 121 18.69 -9.38 17.42
C GLU A 121 18.25 -8.03 17.98
N GLY A 122 16.95 -7.74 17.99
CA GLY A 122 16.40 -6.47 18.49
C GLY A 122 16.17 -6.44 20.00
N PRO A 123 15.57 -5.35 20.52
CA PRO A 123 15.03 -5.35 21.86
C PRO A 123 13.87 -6.35 21.90
N ARG A 124 14.04 -7.45 22.63
CA ARG A 124 12.97 -8.45 22.81
C ARG A 124 11.80 -7.77 23.51
N GLN A 125 10.68 -7.73 22.81
CA GLN A 125 9.51 -6.97 23.22
C GLN A 125 8.26 -7.87 23.14
N PRO A 126 7.36 -7.82 24.13
CA PRO A 126 6.10 -8.55 24.06
C PRO A 126 5.37 -8.22 22.77
N THR A 127 5.14 -9.24 21.95
CA THR A 127 4.59 -9.09 20.59
C THR A 127 3.28 -9.85 20.46
N LEU A 128 2.27 -9.20 19.88
CA LEU A 128 0.98 -9.78 19.53
C LEU A 128 0.85 -9.82 18.01
N LEU A 129 0.53 -11.00 17.46
CA LEU A 129 0.04 -11.15 16.09
C LEU A 129 -1.47 -11.39 16.12
N LEU A 130 -2.21 -10.49 15.51
CA LEU A 130 -3.67 -10.52 15.39
C LEU A 130 -4.07 -10.97 13.99
N VAL A 131 -5.03 -11.88 13.89
CA VAL A 131 -5.57 -12.39 12.62
C VAL A 131 -7.11 -12.46 12.66
N PRO A 132 -7.80 -12.59 11.52
CA PRO A 132 -9.27 -12.52 11.52
C PRO A 132 -9.98 -13.60 12.36
N THR A 133 -9.61 -14.88 12.21
CA THR A 133 -10.37 -16.01 12.78
C THR A 133 -9.53 -16.91 13.68
N ARG A 134 -10.21 -17.59 14.62
CA ARG A 134 -9.57 -18.50 15.59
C ARG A 134 -8.80 -19.65 14.94
N ASP A 135 -9.34 -20.24 13.88
CA ASP A 135 -8.68 -21.35 13.19
C ASP A 135 -7.49 -20.88 12.36
N LEU A 136 -7.56 -19.67 11.79
CA LEU A 136 -6.39 -19.05 11.18
C LEU A 136 -5.29 -18.78 12.22
N ALA A 137 -5.65 -18.34 13.44
CA ALA A 137 -4.67 -18.13 14.51
C ALA A 137 -3.91 -19.41 14.87
N LYS A 138 -4.58 -20.57 14.91
CA LYS A 138 -3.93 -21.89 15.11
C LYS A 138 -2.95 -22.21 13.97
N ARG A 139 -3.39 -22.11 12.71
CA ARG A 139 -2.53 -22.38 11.54
C ARG A 139 -1.32 -21.45 11.46
N ILE A 140 -1.50 -20.18 11.82
CA ILE A 140 -0.43 -19.18 11.86
C ILE A 140 0.56 -19.50 12.99
N ALA A 141 0.08 -19.94 14.14
CA ALA A 141 0.93 -20.45 15.22
C ALA A 141 1.81 -21.62 14.72
N ASP A 142 1.21 -22.64 14.08
CA ASP A 142 1.98 -23.78 13.56
C ASP A 142 3.05 -23.34 12.54
N ARG A 143 2.72 -22.39 11.66
CA ARG A 143 3.66 -21.79 10.70
C ARG A 143 4.80 -21.02 11.38
N ILE A 144 4.51 -20.32 12.49
CA ILE A 144 5.53 -19.65 13.30
C ILE A 144 6.48 -20.68 13.89
N ASP A 145 5.97 -21.77 14.47
CA ASP A 145 6.80 -22.84 15.04
C ASP A 145 7.69 -23.49 13.97
N ALA A 146 7.13 -23.81 12.82
CA ALA A 146 7.88 -24.36 11.69
C ALA A 146 8.98 -23.40 11.23
N SER A 147 8.69 -22.09 11.16
CA SER A 147 9.67 -21.08 10.77
C SER A 147 10.79 -20.91 11.80
N ILE A 148 10.45 -20.85 13.09
CA ILE A 148 11.44 -20.68 14.17
C ILE A 148 12.42 -21.85 14.21
N ARG A 149 11.95 -23.09 14.02
CA ARG A 149 12.82 -24.28 13.98
C ARG A 149 13.91 -24.22 12.90
N LEU A 150 13.67 -23.48 11.82
CA LEU A 150 14.62 -23.29 10.73
C LEU A 150 15.60 -22.14 10.97
N ILE A 151 15.46 -21.41 12.08
CA ILE A 151 16.30 -20.27 12.46
C ILE A 151 17.01 -20.64 13.77
N PRO A 152 18.23 -21.21 13.72
CA PRO A 152 18.90 -21.77 14.90
C PRO A 152 19.03 -20.77 16.06
N SER A 153 19.33 -19.50 15.78
CA SER A 153 19.49 -18.49 16.82
C SER A 153 18.19 -18.15 17.55
N LEU A 154 17.03 -18.24 16.89
CA LEU A 154 15.72 -18.10 17.52
C LEU A 154 15.29 -19.38 18.22
N TRP A 155 15.52 -20.54 17.59
CA TRP A 155 15.17 -21.83 18.17
C TRP A 155 15.82 -22.05 19.54
N GLU A 156 17.09 -21.68 19.68
CA GLU A 156 17.80 -21.78 20.98
C GLU A 156 17.23 -20.87 22.08
N LEU A 157 16.49 -19.83 21.71
CA LEU A 157 15.81 -18.94 22.67
C LEU A 157 14.43 -19.45 23.10
N THR A 158 13.89 -20.46 22.44
CA THR A 158 12.58 -21.03 22.78
C THR A 158 12.66 -21.95 24.01
N GLU A 159 11.59 -22.01 24.78
CA GLU A 159 11.48 -22.97 25.88
C GLU A 159 11.27 -24.40 25.35
N LYS A 160 12.30 -25.24 25.44
CA LYS A 160 12.25 -26.66 25.04
C LYS A 160 11.53 -27.49 26.14
N GLY A 161 10.57 -28.34 25.76
CA GLY A 161 9.98 -29.34 26.67
C GLY A 161 8.81 -28.89 27.56
N ARG A 162 8.42 -27.61 27.57
CA ARG A 162 7.12 -27.21 28.14
C ARG A 162 6.01 -27.48 27.13
N ARG A 163 4.83 -27.85 27.64
CA ARG A 163 3.57 -27.84 26.87
C ARG A 163 3.20 -26.38 26.59
N ALA A 164 3.90 -25.76 25.64
CA ALA A 164 3.66 -24.39 25.25
C ALA A 164 2.20 -24.26 24.80
N SER A 165 1.54 -23.19 25.22
CA SER A 165 0.26 -22.79 24.65
C SER A 165 0.43 -22.72 23.13
N LEU A 166 -0.42 -23.42 22.37
CA LEU A 166 -0.36 -23.43 20.89
C LEU A 166 -0.25 -22.00 20.32
N ARG A 167 -0.84 -21.02 21.00
CA ARG A 167 -0.93 -19.63 20.57
C ARG A 167 -0.02 -18.67 21.35
N GLN A 168 0.74 -19.12 22.34
CA GLN A 168 1.65 -18.27 23.11
C GLN A 168 2.98 -18.96 23.37
N ARG A 169 4.06 -18.28 22.99
CA ARG A 169 5.44 -18.74 23.13
C ARG A 169 6.23 -17.76 23.97
N LEU A 170 7.20 -18.26 24.71
CA LEU A 170 8.26 -17.45 25.31
C LEU A 170 9.53 -17.64 24.49
N ILE A 171 10.08 -16.54 23.97
CA ILE A 171 11.33 -16.51 23.21
C ILE A 171 12.28 -15.59 23.96
N GLY A 172 13.34 -16.16 24.53
CA GLY A 172 14.26 -15.45 25.42
C GLY A 172 13.55 -14.87 26.65
N GLY A 173 12.56 -15.60 27.18
CA GLY A 173 11.73 -15.16 28.31
C GLY A 173 10.65 -14.12 27.98
N VAL A 174 10.54 -13.67 26.72
CA VAL A 174 9.59 -12.65 26.29
C VAL A 174 8.46 -13.25 25.46
N ARG A 175 7.23 -12.78 25.69
CA ARG A 175 6.01 -13.33 25.07
C ARG A 175 5.88 -12.98 23.59
N PHE A 176 5.63 -14.00 22.76
CA PHE A 176 5.06 -13.88 21.42
C PHE A 176 3.71 -14.60 21.38
N ALA A 177 2.63 -13.84 21.22
CA ALA A 177 1.27 -14.37 21.19
C ALA A 177 0.62 -14.24 19.80
N VAL A 178 -0.25 -15.17 19.46
CA VAL A 178 -1.12 -15.12 18.28
C VAL A 178 -2.58 -15.19 18.75
N THR A 179 -3.39 -14.18 18.43
CA THR A 179 -4.81 -14.15 18.77
C THR A 179 -5.66 -13.86 17.54
N TYR A 180 -6.99 -14.00 17.68
CA TYR A 180 -7.93 -13.64 16.64
C TYR A 180 -8.76 -12.41 17.03
N ALA A 181 -9.16 -11.61 16.03
CA ALA A 181 -9.79 -10.31 16.20
C ALA A 181 -11.13 -10.35 16.95
N GLY A 182 -11.85 -11.48 16.93
CA GLY A 182 -13.13 -11.63 17.62
C GLY A 182 -13.03 -12.07 19.09
N SER A 183 -11.86 -12.03 19.74
CA SER A 183 -11.72 -12.44 21.14
C SER A 183 -11.49 -11.24 22.07
N LYS A 184 -12.56 -10.72 22.66
CA LYS A 184 -12.52 -9.64 23.64
C LYS A 184 -11.56 -9.94 24.80
N SER A 185 -11.65 -11.13 25.39
CA SER A 185 -10.82 -11.52 26.53
C SER A 185 -9.33 -11.61 26.18
N GLU A 186 -8.98 -12.13 25.00
CA GLU A 186 -7.58 -12.22 24.57
C GLU A 186 -7.00 -10.85 24.19
N LEU A 187 -7.81 -9.96 23.60
CA LEU A 187 -7.42 -8.58 23.28
C LEU A 187 -7.27 -7.70 24.52
N ALA A 188 -8.02 -8.00 25.58
CA ALA A 188 -8.03 -7.22 26.82
C ALA A 188 -7.04 -7.70 27.90
N SER A 189 -6.38 -8.84 27.71
CA SER A 189 -5.59 -9.50 28.75
C SER A 189 -4.23 -8.84 28.99
N ASP A 190 -3.33 -8.94 28.02
CA ASP A 190 -1.90 -8.73 28.24
C ASP A 190 -1.35 -7.45 27.60
N PRO A 191 -0.33 -6.80 28.19
CA PRO A 191 0.35 -5.67 27.57
C PRO A 191 1.29 -6.14 26.45
N TYR A 192 1.29 -5.42 25.33
CA TYR A 192 2.12 -5.70 24.16
C TYR A 192 2.81 -4.45 23.66
N ALA A 193 4.12 -4.51 23.48
CA ALA A 193 4.88 -3.39 22.91
C ALA A 193 4.80 -3.38 21.37
N VAL A 194 4.62 -4.54 20.75
CA VAL A 194 4.47 -4.67 19.30
C VAL A 194 3.17 -5.38 19.00
N VAL A 195 2.34 -4.79 18.14
CA VAL A 195 1.10 -5.37 17.62
C VAL A 195 1.25 -5.47 16.11
N LEU A 196 1.03 -6.66 15.57
CA LEU A 196 1.06 -6.99 14.15
C LEU A 196 -0.34 -7.46 13.80
N ALA A 197 -1.12 -6.67 13.08
CA ALA A 197 -2.50 -6.96 12.72
C ALA A 197 -2.60 -7.31 11.23
N ASP A 198 -2.86 -8.59 10.94
CA ASP A 198 -2.97 -9.09 9.57
C ASP A 198 -4.44 -9.13 9.11
N GLU A 199 -4.68 -8.75 7.86
CA GLU A 199 -5.98 -8.73 7.19
C GLU A 199 -7.06 -7.92 7.94
N ILE A 200 -6.74 -6.67 8.31
CA ILE A 200 -7.60 -5.82 9.14
C ILE A 200 -8.98 -5.50 8.52
N ASP A 201 -9.13 -5.56 7.19
CA ASP A 201 -10.44 -5.40 6.54
C ASP A 201 -11.39 -6.58 6.78
N LYS A 202 -10.87 -7.72 7.26
CA LYS A 202 -11.66 -8.91 7.55
C LYS A 202 -12.04 -9.03 9.02
N TYR A 203 -11.75 -8.00 9.82
CA TYR A 203 -12.11 -7.98 11.23
C TYR A 203 -13.57 -7.58 11.38
N LEU A 204 -14.16 -7.96 12.52
CA LEU A 204 -15.46 -7.42 12.91
C LEU A 204 -15.32 -5.92 13.17
N GLU A 205 -16.32 -5.14 12.76
CA GLU A 205 -16.37 -3.70 13.02
C GLU A 205 -16.39 -3.40 14.52
N ASP A 206 -17.06 -4.27 15.27
CA ASP A 206 -17.18 -4.19 16.72
C ASP A 206 -16.98 -5.57 17.36
N VAL A 207 -16.21 -5.61 18.44
CA VAL A 207 -15.93 -6.82 19.22
C VAL A 207 -16.70 -6.75 20.54
N ASP A 208 -17.87 -7.38 20.58
CA ASP A 208 -18.72 -7.50 21.78
C ASP A 208 -19.01 -6.15 22.49
N GLY A 209 -19.23 -5.08 21.72
CA GLY A 209 -19.57 -3.74 22.18
C GLY A 209 -18.41 -2.87 22.64
N GLU A 210 -17.14 -3.27 22.41
CA GLU A 210 -15.95 -2.54 22.86
C GLU A 210 -15.21 -1.77 21.75
N GLY A 211 -15.76 -1.76 20.53
CA GLY A 211 -15.15 -1.15 19.36
C GLY A 211 -14.26 -2.12 18.57
N ASP A 212 -13.48 -1.56 17.63
CA ASP A 212 -12.71 -2.34 16.69
C ASP A 212 -11.48 -3.03 17.32
N ALA A 213 -11.18 -4.24 16.85
CA ALA A 213 -10.12 -5.08 17.42
C ALA A 213 -8.72 -4.43 17.38
N VAL A 214 -8.44 -3.62 16.36
CA VAL A 214 -7.14 -2.94 16.20
C VAL A 214 -6.98 -1.85 17.25
N THR A 215 -8.04 -1.10 17.55
CA THR A 215 -8.05 -0.10 18.63
C THR A 215 -7.88 -0.75 19.99
N LEU A 216 -8.56 -1.86 20.26
CA LEU A 216 -8.38 -2.63 21.50
C LEU A 216 -6.94 -3.12 21.66
N ALA A 217 -6.34 -3.68 20.60
CA ALA A 217 -4.96 -4.13 20.58
C ALA A 217 -3.97 -2.96 20.72
N ARG A 218 -4.19 -1.82 20.04
CA ARG A 218 -3.39 -0.59 20.18
C ARG A 218 -3.39 -0.11 21.64
N GLY A 219 -4.51 -0.25 22.34
CA GLY A 219 -4.62 0.05 23.78
C GLY A 219 -3.62 -0.71 24.65
N ARG A 220 -3.18 -1.90 24.24
CA ARG A 220 -2.19 -2.72 24.96
C ARG A 220 -0.76 -2.19 24.88
N THR A 221 -0.52 -1.21 24.01
CA THR A 221 0.79 -0.60 23.80
C THR A 221 1.09 0.58 24.73
N LYS A 222 0.06 1.09 25.43
CA LYS A 222 0.10 2.37 26.16
C LYS A 222 1.25 2.50 27.17
N THR A 223 1.64 1.43 27.84
CA THR A 223 2.70 1.44 28.88
C THR A 223 4.12 1.40 28.31
N PHE A 224 4.29 1.19 27.00
CA PHE A 224 5.61 1.09 26.38
C PHE A 224 6.02 2.39 25.71
N ARG A 225 7.17 2.94 26.09
CA ARG A 225 7.71 4.17 25.49
C ARG A 225 7.98 4.03 23.98
N ARG A 226 8.40 2.84 23.54
CA ARG A 226 8.66 2.53 22.13
C ARG A 226 7.80 1.34 21.71
N TRP A 227 6.63 1.65 21.15
CA TRP A 227 5.69 0.67 20.65
C TRP A 227 5.60 0.65 19.12
N LEU A 228 5.35 -0.55 18.60
CA LEU A 228 5.07 -0.96 17.22
C LEU A 228 3.59 -1.24 16.96
N LEU A 229 2.87 -0.60 16.02
CA LEU A 229 1.66 -1.18 15.42
C LEU A 229 1.83 -1.29 13.91
N VAL A 230 1.75 -2.50 13.38
CA VAL A 230 1.81 -2.77 11.94
C VAL A 230 0.49 -3.39 11.52
N ARG A 231 -0.16 -2.81 10.52
CA ARG A 231 -1.41 -3.29 9.92
C ARG A 231 -1.14 -3.72 8.49
N THR A 232 -1.59 -4.90 8.11
CA THR A 232 -1.56 -5.38 6.74
C THR A 232 -2.96 -5.75 6.30
N THR A 233 -3.30 -5.50 5.04
CA THR A 233 -4.65 -5.86 4.55
C THR A 233 -4.68 -6.14 3.06
N THR A 234 -5.71 -6.87 2.66
CA THR A 234 -6.20 -6.88 1.28
C THR A 234 -7.42 -5.96 1.27
N PRO A 235 -7.45 -4.90 0.45
CA PRO A 235 -8.54 -3.93 0.51
C PRO A 235 -9.86 -4.55 0.09
N THR A 236 -10.96 -3.99 0.59
CA THR A 236 -12.34 -4.40 0.30
C THR A 236 -13.12 -3.26 -0.38
N ILE A 237 -14.14 -2.71 0.27
CA ILE A 237 -15.03 -1.71 -0.33
C ILE A 237 -14.50 -0.31 0.00
N GLU A 238 -14.46 0.56 -1.02
CA GLU A 238 -14.12 1.98 -0.84
C GLU A 238 -15.14 2.67 0.08
N GLY A 239 -14.66 3.48 1.01
CA GLY A 239 -15.47 4.22 1.99
C GLY A 239 -15.79 3.46 3.27
N THR A 240 -15.74 2.13 3.28
CA THR A 240 -15.98 1.30 4.49
C THR A 240 -14.77 0.49 4.93
N SER A 241 -13.74 0.37 4.09
CA SER A 241 -12.50 -0.35 4.40
C SER A 241 -11.74 0.26 5.59
N PRO A 242 -11.53 -0.48 6.71
CA PRO A 242 -10.67 -0.05 7.81
C PRO A 242 -9.23 0.23 7.34
N GLY A 243 -8.75 -0.54 6.37
CA GLY A 243 -7.46 -0.35 5.72
C GLY A 243 -7.34 0.99 4.98
N GLU A 244 -8.39 1.39 4.26
CA GLU A 244 -8.44 2.67 3.58
C GLU A 244 -8.35 3.84 4.56
N LYS A 245 -9.18 3.82 5.60
CA LYS A 245 -9.15 4.83 6.67
C LYS A 245 -7.75 4.92 7.29
N ALA A 246 -7.17 3.77 7.66
CA ALA A 246 -5.82 3.72 8.22
C ALA A 246 -4.71 4.08 7.21
N PHE A 247 -4.99 4.11 5.91
CA PHE A 247 -4.06 4.60 4.91
C PHE A 247 -4.12 6.12 4.78
N GLN A 248 -5.33 6.67 4.76
CA GLN A 248 -5.59 8.11 4.69
C GLN A 248 -5.11 8.86 5.94
N GLU A 249 -5.19 8.24 7.12
CA GLU A 249 -4.65 8.79 8.38
C GLU A 249 -3.10 8.87 8.42
N GLY A 250 -2.41 8.15 7.52
CA GLY A 250 -0.95 8.06 7.47
C GLY A 250 -0.29 8.95 6.41
N THR A 251 0.75 8.43 5.76
CA THR A 251 1.54 9.14 4.73
C THR A 251 1.01 9.01 3.31
N MET A 252 0.08 8.09 3.07
CA MET A 252 -0.49 7.77 1.76
C MET A 252 0.59 7.54 0.69
N GLU A 253 1.57 6.71 0.98
CA GLU A 253 2.66 6.41 0.05
C GLU A 253 2.27 5.29 -0.92
N ILE A 254 2.37 5.53 -2.23
CA ILE A 254 2.04 4.54 -3.26
C ILE A 254 3.33 4.07 -3.94
N TYR A 255 3.47 2.75 -4.15
CA TYR A 255 4.61 2.17 -4.85
C TYR A 255 4.46 2.36 -6.36
N ARG A 256 5.26 3.27 -6.91
CA ARG A 256 5.18 3.73 -8.30
C ARG A 256 6.21 3.06 -9.20
N TRP A 257 5.87 2.96 -10.46
CA TRP A 257 6.79 2.57 -11.53
C TRP A 257 7.28 3.81 -12.27
N GLN A 258 8.50 3.72 -12.80
CA GLN A 258 9.04 4.69 -13.74
C GLN A 258 8.99 4.09 -15.14
N CYS A 259 8.36 4.77 -16.10
CA CYS A 259 8.25 4.26 -17.46
C CYS A 259 9.64 4.19 -18.13
N PRO A 260 10.06 3.06 -18.73
CA PRO A 260 11.37 2.95 -19.38
C PRO A 260 11.48 3.78 -20.67
N SER A 261 10.35 4.20 -21.26
CA SER A 261 10.32 4.98 -22.49
C SER A 261 10.37 6.49 -22.23
N CYS A 262 9.50 7.01 -21.34
CA CYS A 262 9.39 8.45 -21.08
C CYS A 262 9.94 8.90 -19.72
N SER A 263 10.38 7.97 -18.86
CA SER A 263 10.86 8.25 -17.49
C SER A 263 9.84 8.85 -16.52
N GLU A 264 8.58 9.01 -16.94
CA GLU A 264 7.50 9.47 -16.06
C GLU A 264 7.12 8.42 -15.02
N TRP A 265 6.87 8.90 -13.79
CA TRP A 265 6.39 8.07 -12.70
C TRP A 265 4.88 7.91 -12.74
N PHE A 266 4.36 6.72 -12.47
CA PHE A 266 2.91 6.47 -12.43
C PHE A 266 2.55 5.34 -11.47
N ASN A 267 1.29 5.30 -11.07
CA ASN A 267 0.73 4.25 -10.23
C ASN A 267 0.35 3.06 -11.15
N PRO A 268 0.91 1.86 -10.97
CA PRO A 268 0.65 0.76 -11.89
C PRO A 268 -0.71 0.11 -11.59
N GLU A 269 -1.79 0.76 -12.01
CA GLU A 269 -3.17 0.44 -11.64
C GLU A 269 -3.93 -0.39 -12.69
N PRO A 270 -5.03 -1.08 -12.30
CA PRO A 270 -5.78 -1.97 -13.20
C PRO A 270 -6.30 -1.28 -14.47
N HIS A 271 -6.71 -0.02 -14.37
CA HIS A 271 -7.26 0.76 -15.49
C HIS A 271 -6.24 1.03 -16.63
N LEU A 272 -4.96 0.73 -16.40
CA LEU A 272 -3.91 0.80 -17.41
C LEU A 272 -3.84 -0.45 -18.29
N VAL A 273 -4.57 -1.52 -17.93
CA VAL A 273 -4.82 -2.66 -18.80
C VAL A 273 -5.86 -2.26 -19.84
N ARG A 274 -5.50 -2.37 -21.12
CA ARG A 274 -6.36 -2.05 -22.26
C ARG A 274 -6.41 -3.22 -23.21
N TRP A 275 -7.56 -3.44 -23.84
CA TRP A 275 -7.71 -4.46 -24.87
C TRP A 275 -8.64 -4.02 -26.00
N LYS A 276 -8.30 -4.43 -27.24
CA LYS A 276 -9.15 -4.34 -28.43
C LYS A 276 -9.01 -5.62 -29.25
N GLY A 277 -10.06 -6.43 -29.27
CA GLY A 277 -10.01 -7.75 -29.89
C GLY A 277 -8.95 -8.64 -29.24
N VAL A 278 -7.91 -8.99 -30.00
CA VAL A 278 -6.78 -9.82 -29.54
C VAL A 278 -5.62 -9.01 -28.95
N ASP A 279 -5.58 -7.68 -29.18
CA ASP A 279 -4.56 -6.84 -28.55
C ASP A 279 -4.93 -6.61 -27.10
N LEU A 280 -4.09 -7.08 -26.19
CA LEU A 280 -4.20 -6.95 -24.73
C LEU A 280 -2.85 -6.49 -24.20
N GLY A 281 -2.84 -5.45 -23.37
CA GLY A 281 -1.61 -4.98 -22.78
C GLY A 281 -1.80 -3.99 -21.64
N PHE A 282 -0.69 -3.70 -20.99
CA PHE A 282 -0.58 -2.69 -19.95
C PHE A 282 0.18 -1.49 -20.50
N TYR A 283 -0.39 -0.30 -20.39
CA TYR A 283 0.09 0.88 -21.12
C TYR A 283 0.48 2.03 -20.20
N CYS A 284 1.59 2.70 -20.53
CA CYS A 284 1.99 3.93 -19.85
C CYS A 284 0.91 5.02 -20.03
N PRO A 285 0.45 5.68 -18.96
CA PRO A 285 -0.56 6.74 -19.08
C PRO A 285 -0.03 8.00 -19.79
N ALA A 286 1.29 8.25 -19.76
CA ALA A 286 1.90 9.44 -20.33
C ALA A 286 2.25 9.30 -21.82
N CYS A 287 2.90 8.19 -22.20
CA CYS A 287 3.45 8.01 -23.56
C CYS A 287 2.91 6.78 -24.30
N ALA A 288 1.94 6.05 -23.72
CA ALA A 288 1.36 4.83 -24.29
C ALA A 288 2.37 3.70 -24.58
N HIS A 289 3.56 3.70 -23.97
CA HIS A 289 4.48 2.56 -24.01
C HIS A 289 3.78 1.28 -23.52
N ARG A 290 3.78 0.23 -24.33
CA ARG A 290 3.25 -1.09 -23.97
C ARG A 290 4.30 -1.85 -23.16
N PHE A 291 3.98 -2.19 -21.93
CA PHE A 291 4.91 -2.90 -21.04
C PHE A 291 4.99 -4.38 -21.40
N SER A 292 6.21 -4.88 -21.54
CA SER A 292 6.50 -6.32 -21.54
C SER A 292 6.62 -6.87 -20.12
N ASP A 293 6.59 -8.19 -19.96
CA ASP A 293 6.89 -8.83 -18.67
C ASP A 293 8.30 -8.48 -18.15
N SER A 294 9.26 -8.29 -19.06
CA SER A 294 10.61 -7.85 -18.70
C SER A 294 10.64 -6.41 -18.18
N ASP A 295 9.87 -5.50 -18.80
CA ASP A 295 9.73 -4.13 -18.30
C ASP A 295 9.06 -4.13 -16.92
N ALA A 296 8.03 -4.96 -16.73
CA ALA A 296 7.34 -5.12 -15.46
C ALA A 296 8.31 -5.55 -14.35
N VAL A 297 9.13 -6.58 -14.58
CA VAL A 297 10.15 -7.04 -13.62
C VAL A 297 11.12 -5.91 -13.27
N ARG A 298 11.65 -5.18 -14.27
CA ARG A 298 12.54 -4.03 -14.01
C ARG A 298 11.86 -2.96 -13.17
N CYS A 299 10.62 -2.60 -13.50
CA CYS A 299 9.85 -1.59 -12.78
C CYS A 299 9.52 -2.02 -11.35
N ARG A 300 9.20 -3.30 -11.11
CA ARG A 300 9.00 -3.86 -9.76
C ARG A 300 10.23 -3.68 -8.88
N HIS A 301 11.42 -3.96 -9.42
CA HIS A 301 12.68 -3.83 -8.68
C HIS A 301 13.14 -2.38 -8.50
N ALA A 302 12.88 -1.50 -9.47
CA ALA A 302 13.29 -0.10 -9.44
C ALA A 302 12.26 0.84 -8.80
N GLY A 303 11.05 0.32 -8.48
CA GLY A 303 9.94 1.11 -7.95
C GLY A 303 10.27 1.83 -6.64
N ARG A 304 9.50 2.89 -6.38
CA ARG A 304 9.68 3.79 -5.25
C ARG A 304 8.34 4.16 -4.64
N PHE A 305 8.31 4.35 -3.32
CA PHE A 305 7.16 4.96 -2.65
C PHE A 305 7.19 6.47 -2.83
N HIS A 306 6.06 7.03 -3.28
CA HIS A 306 5.86 8.47 -3.37
C HIS A 306 4.65 8.84 -2.50
N PRO A 307 4.71 9.90 -1.69
CA PRO A 307 3.58 10.35 -0.88
C PRO A 307 2.48 10.97 -1.77
N HIS A 308 1.22 10.70 -1.42
CA HIS A 308 0.04 11.22 -2.11
C HIS A 308 -0.83 12.07 -1.19
N ALA A 309 -1.73 12.83 -1.80
CA ALA A 309 -2.84 13.51 -1.15
C ALA A 309 -4.14 12.99 -1.76
N LEU A 310 -5.20 12.94 -0.95
CA LEU A 310 -6.56 12.65 -1.40
C LEU A 310 -7.22 13.96 -1.82
N THR A 311 -7.74 14.02 -3.04
CA THR A 311 -8.54 15.16 -3.53
C THR A 311 -9.98 15.07 -3.04
N ASP A 312 -10.73 16.17 -3.15
CA ASP A 312 -12.17 16.19 -2.88
C ASP A 312 -12.97 15.27 -3.82
N SER A 313 -12.42 14.93 -4.99
CA SER A 313 -12.97 13.94 -5.94
C SER A 313 -12.68 12.49 -5.55
N GLY A 314 -11.96 12.24 -4.45
CA GLY A 314 -11.58 10.89 -4.01
C GLY A 314 -10.42 10.28 -4.80
N GLU A 315 -9.56 11.10 -5.41
CA GLU A 315 -8.42 10.64 -6.19
C GLU A 315 -7.11 10.84 -5.42
N TYR A 316 -6.21 9.85 -5.48
CA TYR A 316 -4.89 9.96 -4.88
C TYR A 316 -3.92 10.59 -5.90
N VAL A 317 -3.53 11.84 -5.64
CA VAL A 317 -2.58 12.58 -6.49
C VAL A 317 -1.22 12.70 -5.80
N PRO A 318 -0.09 12.61 -6.54
CA PRO A 318 1.23 12.80 -5.95
C PRO A 318 1.34 14.15 -5.24
N ARG A 319 1.93 14.18 -4.05
CA ARG A 319 2.22 15.46 -3.39
C ARG A 319 3.33 16.19 -4.13
N GLU A 320 3.18 17.51 -4.26
CA GLU A 320 4.22 18.39 -4.80
C GLU A 320 5.41 18.52 -3.82
N THR A 321 5.13 18.52 -2.52
CA THR A 321 6.16 18.59 -1.48
C THR A 321 6.63 17.20 -1.07
N PRO A 322 7.95 16.98 -0.93
CA PRO A 322 8.50 15.69 -0.51
C PRO A 322 8.29 15.40 0.99
N ASP A 323 7.80 16.36 1.79
CA ASP A 323 7.58 16.17 3.21
C ASP A 323 6.45 15.18 3.48
N LEU A 324 6.74 14.23 4.39
CA LEU A 324 5.75 13.27 4.85
C LEU A 324 4.73 13.97 5.75
N PRO A 325 3.42 13.79 5.51
CA PRO A 325 2.39 14.43 6.34
C PRO A 325 2.38 13.88 7.78
N SER A 326 2.94 12.68 8.00
CA SER A 326 3.15 12.11 9.31
C SER A 326 4.45 11.31 9.33
N ARG A 327 5.31 11.54 10.33
CA ARG A 327 6.42 10.64 10.63
C ARG A 327 6.03 9.51 11.58
N ARG A 328 4.88 9.65 12.25
CA ARG A 328 4.42 8.72 13.28
C ARG A 328 3.65 7.54 12.69
N HIS A 329 2.89 7.79 11.63
CA HIS A 329 2.09 6.80 10.93
C HIS A 329 2.47 6.77 9.45
N ARG A 330 3.19 5.72 9.06
CA ARG A 330 3.62 5.49 7.68
C ARG A 330 2.63 4.55 7.01
N SER A 331 1.98 4.96 5.93
CA SER A 331 1.00 4.12 5.26
C SER A 331 1.37 3.92 3.79
N PHE A 332 1.26 2.68 3.33
CA PHE A 332 1.81 2.21 2.08
C PHE A 332 0.76 1.43 1.27
N TRP A 333 0.66 1.73 -0.02
CA TRP A 333 -0.15 0.98 -0.97
C TRP A 333 0.70 0.42 -2.09
N VAL A 334 0.53 -0.88 -2.36
CA VAL A 334 1.24 -1.60 -3.41
C VAL A 334 0.23 -2.33 -4.29
N SER A 335 0.09 -1.86 -5.53
CA SER A 335 -0.73 -2.52 -6.54
C SER A 335 -0.21 -3.93 -6.85
N GLY A 336 -1.14 -4.84 -7.14
CA GLY A 336 -0.91 -6.20 -7.59
C GLY A 336 -0.09 -6.34 -8.86
N ALA A 337 0.07 -5.26 -9.65
CA ALA A 337 1.08 -5.20 -10.70
C ALA A 337 2.49 -5.58 -10.20
N ASN A 338 2.75 -5.43 -8.89
CA ASN A 338 4.00 -5.77 -8.22
C ASN A 338 4.07 -7.19 -7.63
N THR A 339 3.05 -8.04 -7.86
CA THR A 339 3.09 -9.43 -7.41
C THR A 339 4.26 -10.16 -8.05
N TRP A 340 4.95 -11.01 -7.29
CA TRP A 340 6.01 -11.86 -7.81
C TRP A 340 5.48 -13.20 -8.34
N ALA A 341 4.22 -13.52 -8.05
CA ALA A 341 3.62 -14.81 -8.37
C ALA A 341 3.06 -14.89 -9.80
N LEU A 342 2.82 -13.74 -10.45
CA LEU A 342 2.25 -13.64 -11.78
C LEU A 342 3.08 -12.69 -12.66
N THR A 343 3.14 -13.04 -13.94
CA THR A 343 3.61 -12.15 -15.02
C THR A 343 2.61 -11.01 -15.24
N LEU A 344 3.07 -9.92 -15.88
CA LEU A 344 2.17 -8.83 -16.23
C LEU A 344 1.16 -9.26 -17.30
N THR A 345 1.56 -10.14 -18.21
CA THR A 345 0.68 -10.76 -19.20
C THR A 345 -0.47 -11.52 -18.53
N GLU A 346 -0.17 -12.43 -17.59
CA GLU A 346 -1.20 -13.17 -16.85
C GLU A 346 -2.14 -12.24 -16.07
N LEU A 347 -1.61 -11.17 -15.45
CA LEU A 347 -2.43 -10.17 -14.77
C LEU A 347 -3.42 -9.48 -15.71
N CYS A 348 -2.96 -9.12 -16.92
CA CYS A 348 -3.81 -8.52 -17.94
C CYS A 348 -4.89 -9.50 -18.40
N GLU A 349 -4.54 -10.78 -18.61
CA GLU A 349 -5.47 -11.82 -19.05
C GLU A 349 -6.55 -12.11 -18.01
N ARG A 350 -6.16 -12.22 -16.73
CA ARG A 350 -7.10 -12.41 -15.62
C ARG A 350 -8.05 -11.25 -15.48
N LEU A 351 -7.55 -10.01 -15.55
CA LEU A 351 -8.39 -8.83 -15.45
C LEU A 351 -9.38 -8.75 -16.62
N ARG A 352 -8.91 -9.00 -17.86
CA ARG A 352 -9.78 -9.08 -19.04
C ARG A 352 -10.86 -10.14 -18.87
N ALA A 353 -10.50 -11.34 -18.41
CA ALA A 353 -11.44 -12.44 -18.20
C ALA A 353 -12.50 -12.09 -17.13
N ALA A 354 -12.10 -11.39 -16.06
CA ALA A 354 -13.04 -10.91 -15.05
C ALA A 354 -14.04 -9.91 -15.64
N TYR A 355 -13.58 -8.89 -16.38
CA TYR A 355 -14.47 -7.92 -17.03
C TYR A 355 -15.36 -8.56 -18.12
N GLN A 356 -14.83 -9.48 -18.92
CA GLN A 356 -15.61 -10.19 -19.94
C GLN A 356 -16.68 -11.12 -19.35
N SER A 357 -16.55 -11.52 -18.09
CA SER A 357 -17.60 -12.31 -17.42
C SER A 357 -18.87 -11.51 -17.16
N GLY A 358 -18.78 -10.17 -17.10
CA GLY A 358 -19.90 -9.30 -16.75
C GLY A 358 -20.40 -9.45 -15.31
N ASP A 359 -19.76 -10.28 -14.50
CA ASP A 359 -20.13 -10.56 -13.10
C ASP A 359 -19.44 -9.57 -12.15
N PRO A 360 -20.18 -8.66 -11.49
CA PRO A 360 -19.60 -7.69 -10.57
C PRO A 360 -18.83 -8.34 -9.42
N GLU A 361 -19.26 -9.49 -8.89
CA GLU A 361 -18.57 -10.18 -7.80
C GLU A 361 -17.21 -10.70 -8.26
N ARG A 362 -17.14 -11.20 -9.50
CA ARG A 362 -15.90 -11.71 -10.08
C ARG A 362 -14.91 -10.59 -10.41
N ILE A 363 -15.40 -9.45 -10.89
CA ILE A 363 -14.60 -8.25 -11.12
C ILE A 363 -14.09 -7.70 -9.79
N GLN A 364 -14.97 -7.57 -8.79
CA GLN A 364 -14.63 -7.15 -7.44
C GLN A 364 -13.53 -8.06 -6.86
N ALA A 365 -13.73 -9.38 -6.90
CA ALA A 365 -12.74 -10.34 -6.40
C ALA A 365 -11.38 -10.15 -7.07
N GLU A 366 -11.32 -9.99 -8.40
CA GLU A 366 -10.05 -9.77 -9.11
C GLU A 366 -9.39 -8.44 -8.73
N LEU A 367 -10.15 -7.35 -8.63
CA LEU A 367 -9.61 -6.03 -8.26
C LEU A 367 -9.10 -6.01 -6.81
N ASN A 368 -9.88 -6.52 -5.86
CA ASN A 368 -9.52 -6.54 -4.45
C ASN A 368 -8.36 -7.49 -4.17
N THR A 369 -8.47 -8.74 -4.64
CA THR A 369 -7.53 -9.80 -4.24
C THR A 369 -6.29 -9.83 -5.10
N THR A 370 -6.38 -9.65 -6.41
CA THR A 370 -5.19 -9.68 -7.27
C THR A 370 -4.52 -8.33 -7.30
N TRP A 371 -5.27 -7.28 -7.63
CA TRP A 371 -4.71 -5.94 -7.82
C TRP A 371 -4.54 -5.14 -6.53
N GLY A 372 -5.17 -5.57 -5.44
CA GLY A 372 -5.14 -4.80 -4.20
C GLY A 372 -5.75 -3.42 -4.37
N ALA A 373 -6.74 -3.27 -5.25
CA ALA A 373 -7.49 -2.03 -5.45
C ALA A 373 -8.79 -2.08 -4.62
N TRP A 374 -9.26 -0.94 -4.14
CA TRP A 374 -10.57 -0.86 -3.52
C TRP A 374 -11.67 -1.00 -4.57
N TRP A 375 -12.74 -1.70 -4.19
CA TRP A 375 -13.92 -1.80 -5.02
C TRP A 375 -14.81 -0.60 -4.75
N LYS A 376 -15.10 0.17 -5.80
CA LYS A 376 -16.10 1.22 -5.74
C LYS A 376 -17.46 0.56 -5.91
N THR A 377 -18.27 0.56 -4.87
CA THR A 377 -19.68 0.23 -5.03
C THR A 377 -20.24 1.24 -6.02
N SER A 378 -20.77 0.76 -7.15
CA SER A 378 -21.59 1.59 -8.02
C SER A 378 -22.71 2.14 -7.14
N GLY A 379 -22.59 3.40 -6.70
CA GLY A 379 -23.62 4.02 -5.89
C GLY A 379 -24.95 3.95 -6.65
N GLU A 380 -26.06 3.86 -5.91
CA GLU A 380 -27.32 4.33 -6.48
C GLU A 380 -27.05 5.71 -7.07
N ARG A 381 -27.37 5.90 -8.36
CA ARG A 381 -27.24 7.21 -9.00
C ARG A 381 -27.88 8.22 -8.04
N PRO A 382 -27.17 9.28 -7.63
CA PRO A 382 -27.78 10.29 -6.79
C PRO A 382 -29.06 10.77 -7.47
N ASP A 383 -30.12 10.94 -6.69
CA ASP A 383 -31.41 11.32 -7.24
C ASP A 383 -31.24 12.57 -8.10
N TRP A 384 -31.90 12.60 -9.25
CA TRP A 384 -31.63 13.61 -10.26
C TRP A 384 -31.93 15.03 -9.74
N GLU A 385 -32.81 15.15 -8.74
CA GLU A 385 -33.10 16.35 -7.95
C GLU A 385 -31.86 16.87 -7.22
N ALA A 386 -31.09 16.00 -6.54
CA ALA A 386 -29.88 16.40 -5.81
C ALA A 386 -28.76 16.88 -6.75
N VAL A 387 -28.67 16.28 -7.95
CA VAL A 387 -27.75 16.74 -9.01
C VAL A 387 -28.23 18.09 -9.58
N ARG A 388 -29.54 18.24 -9.80
CA ARG A 388 -30.16 19.47 -10.31
C ARG A 388 -30.03 20.64 -9.34
N GLU A 389 -30.14 20.42 -8.04
CA GLU A 389 -29.95 21.47 -7.01
C GLU A 389 -28.54 22.05 -7.00
N ARG A 390 -27.55 21.27 -7.47
CA ARG A 390 -26.16 21.71 -7.61
C ARG A 390 -25.84 22.35 -8.97
N ALA A 391 -26.82 22.44 -9.88
CA ALA A 391 -26.62 23.04 -11.18
C ALA A 391 -26.34 24.55 -11.04
N GLY A 392 -25.31 25.04 -11.74
CA GLY A 392 -24.99 26.47 -11.79
C GLY A 392 -26.07 27.28 -12.52
N SER A 393 -26.10 28.61 -12.30
CA SER A 393 -27.15 29.52 -12.76
C SER A 393 -27.12 29.87 -14.27
N TYR A 394 -26.59 29.00 -15.14
CA TYR A 394 -26.44 29.26 -16.57
C TYR A 394 -27.47 28.48 -17.40
N LYS A 395 -27.88 29.04 -18.54
CA LYS A 395 -28.85 28.37 -19.43
C LYS A 395 -28.17 27.44 -20.41
N ARG A 396 -28.91 26.44 -20.91
CA ARG A 396 -28.45 25.60 -22.02
C ARG A 396 -28.05 26.46 -23.23
N GLY A 397 -26.90 26.15 -23.83
CA GLY A 397 -26.30 26.92 -24.92
C GLY A 397 -25.57 28.18 -24.49
N GLU A 398 -25.66 28.56 -23.21
CA GLU A 398 -24.92 29.69 -22.65
C GLU A 398 -23.50 29.25 -22.26
N ILE A 399 -22.53 30.11 -22.57
CA ILE A 399 -21.14 29.92 -22.16
C ILE A 399 -20.90 30.67 -20.85
N PRO A 400 -20.63 29.97 -19.73
CA PRO A 400 -20.25 30.61 -18.47
C PRO A 400 -18.99 31.46 -18.63
N GLU A 401 -18.89 32.55 -17.87
CA GLU A 401 -17.82 33.56 -17.98
C GLU A 401 -16.39 32.96 -17.93
N HIS A 402 -16.20 31.91 -17.14
CA HIS A 402 -14.89 31.26 -16.94
C HIS A 402 -14.62 30.11 -17.91
N CYS A 403 -15.53 29.79 -18.82
CA CYS A 403 -15.31 28.79 -19.85
C CYS A 403 -14.27 29.31 -20.86
N ARG A 404 -13.32 28.45 -21.23
CA ARG A 404 -12.18 28.78 -22.12
C ARG A 404 -12.08 27.84 -23.32
N GLY A 405 -12.66 26.66 -23.25
CA GLY A 405 -12.64 25.69 -24.35
C GLY A 405 -13.83 24.74 -24.31
N LEU A 406 -14.20 24.20 -25.47
CA LEU A 406 -15.31 23.27 -25.65
C LEU A 406 -14.83 21.97 -26.28
N THR A 407 -15.35 20.85 -25.78
CA THR A 407 -15.26 19.54 -26.42
C THR A 407 -16.66 18.93 -26.56
N MET A 408 -16.80 17.97 -27.47
CA MET A 408 -18.02 17.20 -27.65
C MET A 408 -17.73 15.72 -27.34
N GLY A 409 -18.57 15.10 -26.53
CA GLY A 409 -18.63 13.64 -26.37
C GLY A 409 -19.85 13.12 -27.12
N VAL A 410 -19.71 11.97 -27.77
CA VAL A 410 -20.78 11.30 -28.51
C VAL A 410 -20.79 9.84 -28.10
N ASP A 411 -21.91 9.39 -27.55
CA ASP A 411 -22.18 8.01 -27.23
C ASP A 411 -23.01 7.38 -28.36
N VAL A 412 -22.55 6.25 -28.89
CA VAL A 412 -23.15 5.60 -30.06
C VAL A 412 -24.03 4.46 -29.57
N GLN A 413 -25.32 4.55 -29.87
CA GLN A 413 -26.33 3.56 -29.46
C GLN A 413 -26.87 2.81 -30.68
N GLN A 414 -27.76 1.84 -30.49
CA GLN A 414 -28.29 1.06 -31.61
C GLN A 414 -29.08 1.87 -32.65
N ASP A 415 -29.75 2.91 -32.20
CA ASP A 415 -30.77 3.64 -32.95
C ASP A 415 -30.59 5.17 -32.89
N ARG A 416 -29.48 5.64 -32.33
CA ARG A 416 -29.21 7.07 -32.11
C ARG A 416 -27.75 7.37 -31.78
N LEU A 417 -27.42 8.65 -31.87
CA LEU A 417 -26.23 9.25 -31.26
C LEU A 417 -26.65 10.17 -30.12
N GLU A 418 -26.15 9.94 -28.91
CA GLU A 418 -26.30 10.87 -27.79
C GLU A 418 -25.07 11.76 -27.72
N TRP A 419 -25.23 13.07 -27.81
CA TRP A 419 -24.11 14.00 -27.81
C TRP A 419 -24.20 14.98 -26.65
N ILE A 420 -23.04 15.39 -26.16
CA ILE A 420 -22.90 16.36 -25.09
C ILE A 420 -21.73 17.30 -25.39
N VAL A 421 -21.95 18.60 -25.26
CA VAL A 421 -20.91 19.62 -25.35
C VAL A 421 -20.51 20.02 -23.94
N MET A 422 -19.23 19.80 -23.62
CA MET A 422 -18.63 20.12 -22.33
C MET A 422 -17.75 21.36 -22.47
N GLY A 423 -17.94 22.32 -21.58
CA GLY A 423 -17.08 23.48 -21.43
C GLY A 423 -16.08 23.31 -20.30
N PHE A 424 -14.87 23.82 -20.48
CA PHE A 424 -13.77 23.70 -19.53
C PHE A 424 -13.19 25.07 -19.19
N GLY A 425 -12.80 25.24 -17.93
CA GLY A 425 -12.20 26.47 -17.43
C GLY A 425 -11.11 26.17 -16.39
N PRO A 426 -10.55 27.23 -15.77
CA PRO A 426 -9.53 27.08 -14.73
C PRO A 426 -10.00 26.23 -13.54
N ASN A 427 -9.04 25.66 -12.81
CA ASN A 427 -9.28 24.86 -11.59
C ASN A 427 -10.18 23.64 -11.82
N PHE A 428 -9.98 22.93 -12.93
CA PHE A 428 -10.75 21.72 -13.31
C PHE A 428 -12.27 21.92 -13.35
N ARG A 429 -12.75 23.17 -13.49
CA ARG A 429 -14.18 23.45 -13.62
C ARG A 429 -14.66 23.02 -14.99
N LYS A 430 -15.79 22.29 -15.00
CA LYS A 430 -16.47 21.84 -16.21
C LYS A 430 -17.95 22.18 -16.16
N TRP A 431 -18.55 22.44 -17.32
CA TRP A 431 -19.96 22.77 -17.49
C TRP A 431 -20.55 21.96 -18.62
N VAL A 432 -21.76 21.43 -18.42
CA VAL A 432 -22.56 20.88 -19.52
C VAL A 432 -23.18 22.04 -20.28
N ILE A 433 -22.72 22.34 -21.50
CA ILE A 433 -23.15 23.51 -22.26
C ILE A 433 -24.39 23.21 -23.08
N ASP A 434 -24.37 22.10 -23.81
CA ASP A 434 -25.46 21.67 -24.68
C ASP A 434 -25.44 20.14 -24.75
N TRP A 435 -26.56 19.52 -25.08
CA TRP A 435 -26.67 18.06 -25.18
C TRP A 435 -27.89 17.69 -26.00
N GLY A 436 -27.91 16.52 -26.60
CA GLY A 436 -29.09 16.07 -27.32
C GLY A 436 -28.95 14.67 -27.86
N THR A 437 -29.95 14.31 -28.66
CA THR A 437 -30.07 12.99 -29.25
C THR A 437 -30.36 13.18 -30.73
N LEU A 438 -29.56 12.53 -31.58
CA LEU A 438 -29.81 12.40 -33.01
C LEU A 438 -30.31 10.99 -33.25
N TRP A 439 -31.59 10.87 -33.59
CA TRP A 439 -32.20 9.57 -33.86
C TRP A 439 -31.86 9.12 -35.27
N GLY A 440 -31.45 7.86 -35.42
CA GLY A 440 -31.04 7.29 -36.70
C GLY A 440 -30.08 6.14 -36.49
N ASP A 441 -30.08 5.19 -37.43
CA ASP A 441 -29.14 4.06 -37.42
C ASP A 441 -27.70 4.56 -37.62
N PRO A 442 -26.80 4.40 -36.63
CA PRO A 442 -25.40 4.86 -36.76
C PRO A 442 -24.59 4.11 -37.80
N ARG A 443 -25.16 3.11 -38.48
CA ARG A 443 -24.57 2.48 -39.66
C ARG A 443 -24.81 3.29 -40.94
N GLN A 444 -25.69 4.30 -40.91
CA GLN A 444 -26.06 5.14 -42.05
C GLN A 444 -25.41 6.53 -41.94
N GLY A 445 -25.08 7.14 -43.07
CA GLY A 445 -24.34 8.41 -43.14
C GLY A 445 -25.12 9.64 -42.66
N ASP A 446 -26.45 9.59 -42.63
CA ASP A 446 -27.30 10.74 -42.35
C ASP A 446 -27.14 11.24 -40.91
N VAL A 447 -27.13 10.35 -39.93
CA VAL A 447 -26.96 10.70 -38.50
C VAL A 447 -25.57 11.28 -38.22
N TRP A 448 -24.55 10.84 -38.95
CA TRP A 448 -23.19 11.39 -38.88
C TRP A 448 -23.07 12.76 -39.55
N THR A 449 -23.84 13.01 -40.60
CA THR A 449 -23.92 14.32 -41.27
C THR A 449 -24.54 15.35 -40.34
N GLU A 450 -25.62 14.98 -39.65
CA GLU A 450 -26.24 15.82 -38.62
C GLU A 450 -25.28 16.06 -37.44
N LEU A 451 -24.55 15.04 -37.00
CA LEU A 451 -23.52 15.19 -35.97
C LEU A 451 -22.43 16.18 -36.41
N GLY A 452 -21.99 16.12 -37.67
CA GLY A 452 -21.02 17.06 -38.24
C GLY A 452 -21.53 18.51 -38.20
N ALA A 453 -22.81 18.73 -38.49
CA ALA A 453 -23.43 20.05 -38.33
C ALA A 453 -23.43 20.52 -36.86
N MET A 454 -23.70 19.60 -35.93
CA MET A 454 -23.65 19.90 -34.49
C MET A 454 -22.23 20.22 -34.01
N GLN A 455 -21.21 19.53 -34.51
CA GLN A 455 -19.81 19.84 -34.23
C GLN A 455 -19.42 21.24 -34.76
N GLY A 456 -19.96 21.63 -35.91
CA GLY A 456 -19.75 22.95 -36.52
C GLY A 456 -20.46 24.11 -35.81
N LYS A 457 -21.38 23.83 -34.88
CA LYS A 457 -22.12 24.85 -34.14
C LYS A 457 -21.19 25.68 -33.25
N ARG A 458 -21.31 27.01 -33.36
CA ARG A 458 -20.59 27.95 -32.48
C ARG A 458 -21.47 28.34 -31.30
N TYR A 459 -20.85 28.42 -30.12
CA TYR A 459 -21.45 28.89 -28.88
C TYR A 459 -20.81 30.21 -28.50
N ARG A 460 -21.48 31.33 -28.81
CA ARG A 460 -20.89 32.69 -28.80
C ARG A 460 -19.59 32.71 -29.62
N ASN A 461 -18.47 33.04 -28.99
CA ASN A 461 -17.14 33.10 -29.60
C ASN A 461 -16.41 31.75 -29.64
N LEU A 462 -16.86 30.74 -28.91
CA LEU A 462 -16.21 29.43 -28.82
C LEU A 462 -16.81 28.43 -29.82
N ALA A 463 -15.95 27.53 -30.32
CA ALA A 463 -16.34 26.39 -31.14
C ALA A 463 -15.87 25.09 -30.47
N VAL A 464 -16.53 23.99 -30.79
CA VAL A 464 -16.07 22.65 -30.37
C VAL A 464 -14.73 22.37 -31.04
N THR A 465 -13.67 22.19 -30.24
CA THR A 465 -12.31 21.98 -30.76
C THR A 465 -11.94 20.53 -30.96
N ARG A 466 -12.57 19.62 -30.20
CA ARG A 466 -12.38 18.18 -30.26
C ARG A 466 -13.71 17.47 -30.03
N CYS A 467 -13.95 16.42 -30.81
CA CYS A 467 -15.07 15.51 -30.66
C CYS A 467 -14.53 14.12 -30.33
N PHE A 468 -15.08 13.49 -29.30
CA PHE A 468 -14.75 12.14 -28.85
C PHE A 468 -15.97 11.27 -29.08
N ILE A 469 -15.84 10.29 -29.98
CA ILE A 469 -16.93 9.39 -30.37
C ILE A 469 -16.68 8.04 -29.70
N ASP A 470 -17.67 7.52 -29.00
CA ASP A 470 -17.59 6.20 -28.41
C ASP A 470 -17.52 5.12 -29.50
N SER A 471 -16.64 4.15 -29.29
CA SER A 471 -16.39 3.06 -30.22
C SER A 471 -17.07 1.76 -29.82
N GLY A 472 -17.89 1.78 -28.75
CA GLY A 472 -18.50 0.61 -28.13
C GLY A 472 -19.54 -0.09 -29.00
N TYR A 473 -20.28 0.65 -29.83
CA TYR A 473 -21.31 0.09 -30.69
C TYR A 473 -20.77 -0.10 -32.13
N ASN A 474 -20.16 -1.27 -32.36
CA ASN A 474 -19.74 -1.80 -33.66
C ASN A 474 -18.40 -1.22 -34.22
N PRO A 475 -17.24 -1.74 -33.80
CA PRO A 475 -15.91 -1.28 -34.21
C PRO A 475 -15.49 -1.88 -35.57
N GLY A 476 -16.34 -1.69 -36.59
CA GLY A 476 -16.03 -2.07 -37.97
C GLY A 476 -14.72 -1.47 -38.47
#